data_AF-A0A0V0GYC4-F1
#
_entry.id   AF-A0A0V0GYC4-F1
#
_cell.length_a   1.000
_cell.length_b   1.000
_cell.length_c   1.000
_cell.angle_alpha   90.00
_cell.angle_beta   90.00
_cell.angle_gamma   90.00
#
_symmetry.space_group_name_H-M   'P 1'
#
loop_
_entity.id
_entity.type
_entity.pdbx_description
1 polymer ?
#
loop_
_entity_poly.entity_id
_entity_poly.type
_entity_poly.pdbx_seq_one_letter_code
_entity_poly.pdbx_strand_id
1 'polypeptide(L)'
;MTQHKHLVMNLEIKRERRKRVGDNRLRIKWVSLTMTSALEMGEKLMAMGFLGNSGDVDSMWDRTASCNRKVTRDVLGISRG
;
A
#
# COMPACT_ATOMS: atom_id res chain seq x y z
N MET A 1 -6.15 -22.17 -31.08
CA MET A 1 -5.05 -21.19 -30.87
C MET A 1 -5.20 -20.58 -29.48
N THR A 2 -4.96 -21.37 -28.43
CA THR A 2 -5.53 -21.07 -27.09
C THR A 2 -4.58 -21.45 -25.96
N GLN A 3 -3.78 -22.50 -26.15
CA GLN A 3 -2.84 -23.00 -25.16
C GLN A 3 -1.67 -22.03 -24.92
N HIS A 4 -1.15 -21.42 -25.99
CA HIS A 4 -0.04 -20.46 -25.89
C HIS A 4 -0.41 -19.21 -25.08
N LYS A 5 -1.56 -18.59 -25.37
CA LYS A 5 -2.05 -17.41 -24.63
C LYS A 5 -2.26 -17.71 -23.15
N HIS A 6 -2.82 -18.88 -22.82
CA HIS A 6 -3.04 -19.28 -21.43
C HIS A 6 -1.73 -19.50 -20.66
N LEU A 7 -0.71 -20.07 -21.33
CA LEU A 7 0.62 -20.26 -20.74
C LEU A 7 1.33 -18.93 -20.50
N VAL A 8 1.23 -18.00 -21.44
CA VAL A 8 1.80 -16.64 -21.32
C VAL A 8 1.18 -15.90 -20.14
N MET A 9 -0.16 -15.88 -20.02
CA MET A 9 -0.85 -15.24 -18.89
C MET A 9 -0.44 -15.85 -17.54
N ASN A 10 -0.37 -17.19 -17.44
CA ASN A 10 0.07 -17.85 -16.21
C ASN A 10 1.51 -17.52 -15.84
N LEU A 11 2.40 -17.38 -16.82
CA LEU A 11 3.80 -16.98 -16.61
C LEU A 11 3.90 -15.53 -16.12
N GLU A 12 3.13 -14.61 -16.70
CA GLU A 12 3.08 -13.21 -16.27
C GLU A 12 2.55 -13.08 -14.83
N ILE A 13 1.47 -13.78 -14.48
CA ILE A 13 0.93 -13.82 -13.11
C ILE A 13 1.97 -14.37 -12.13
N LYS A 14 2.66 -15.47 -12.48
CA LYS A 14 3.72 -16.05 -11.64
C LYS A 14 4.90 -15.08 -11.48
N ARG A 15 5.29 -14.35 -12.52
CA ARG A 15 6.37 -13.36 -12.50
C ARG A 15 6.00 -12.17 -11.62
N GLU A 16 4.77 -11.66 -11.76
CA GLU A 16 4.27 -10.53 -10.97
C GLU A 16 4.11 -10.90 -9.49
N ARG A 17 3.69 -12.13 -9.19
CA ARG A 17 3.61 -12.64 -7.82
C ARG A 17 4.99 -12.79 -7.18
N ARG A 18 6.03 -13.20 -7.93
CA ARG A 18 7.41 -13.24 -7.43
C ARG A 18 7.97 -11.84 -7.18
N LYS A 19 7.71 -10.87 -8.05
CA LYS A 19 8.09 -9.46 -7.83
C LYS A 19 7.51 -8.94 -6.51
N ARG A 20 6.24 -9.21 -6.24
CA ARG A 20 5.56 -8.82 -4.99
C ARG A 20 6.07 -9.52 -3.72
N VAL A 21 6.71 -10.68 -3.84
CA VAL A 21 7.34 -11.38 -2.70
C VAL A 21 8.72 -10.79 -2.38
N GLY A 22 9.46 -10.33 -3.40
CA GLY A 22 10.73 -9.62 -3.20
C GLY A 22 10.56 -8.17 -2.73
N ASP A 23 9.43 -7.53 -3.08
CA ASP A 23 9.02 -6.26 -2.50
C ASP A 23 8.55 -6.53 -1.07
N ASN A 24 9.49 -6.46 -0.11
CA ASN A 24 9.28 -6.54 1.33
C ASN A 24 8.50 -5.30 1.84
N ARG A 25 7.45 -4.94 1.11
CA ARG A 25 6.47 -3.90 1.36
C ARG A 25 5.85 -4.29 2.68
N LEU A 26 6.29 -3.65 3.76
CA LEU A 26 5.79 -3.79 5.13
C LEU A 26 4.27 -3.97 5.07
N ARG A 27 3.80 -5.23 5.13
CA ARG A 27 2.39 -5.55 5.27
C ARG A 27 2.06 -5.29 6.72
N ILE A 28 1.84 -4.03 7.04
CA ILE A 28 1.35 -3.61 8.35
C ILE A 28 0.07 -4.42 8.60
N LYS A 29 0.07 -5.24 9.65
CA LYS A 29 -1.11 -6.01 10.03
C LYS A 29 -2.14 -5.03 10.61
N TRP A 30 -3.02 -4.51 9.76
CA TRP A 30 -4.10 -3.60 10.17
C TRP A 30 -5.08 -4.27 11.16
N VAL A 31 -5.18 -5.60 11.12
CA VAL A 31 -6.05 -6.39 12.00
C VAL A 31 -5.72 -6.24 13.50
N SER A 32 -4.48 -5.88 13.85
CA SER A 32 -4.06 -5.71 15.25
C SER A 32 -4.00 -4.25 15.71
N LEU A 33 -4.55 -3.31 14.93
CA LEU A 33 -4.60 -1.91 15.33
C LEU A 33 -5.59 -1.70 16.46
N THR A 34 -5.16 -0.99 17.51
CA THR A 34 -6.08 -0.53 18.55
C THR A 34 -6.99 0.54 17.97
N MET A 35 -8.26 0.56 18.38
CA MET A 35 -9.25 1.54 17.88
C MET A 35 -8.76 2.99 18.05
N THR A 36 -8.05 3.28 19.13
CA THR A 36 -7.38 4.57 19.39
C THR A 36 -6.35 4.92 18.32
N SER A 37 -5.46 3.98 17.97
CA SER A 37 -4.47 4.21 16.90
C SER A 37 -5.13 4.39 15.53
N ALA A 38 -6.23 3.68 15.24
CA ALA A 38 -6.97 3.83 13.99
C ALA A 38 -7.62 5.22 13.87
N LEU A 39 -8.20 5.73 14.96
CA LEU A 39 -8.79 7.08 15.03
C LEU A 39 -7.72 8.16 14.84
N GLU A 40 -6.61 8.07 15.58
CA GLU A 40 -5.51 9.04 15.46
C GLU A 40 -4.90 9.07 14.06
N MET A 41 -4.76 7.90 13.41
CA MET A 41 -4.32 7.83 12.02
C MET A 41 -5.32 8.49 11.06
N GLY A 42 -6.63 8.28 11.27
CA GLY A 42 -7.68 8.92 10.48
C GLY A 42 -7.65 10.44 10.58
N GLU A 43 -7.52 10.98 11.79
CA GLU A 43 -7.40 12.43 12.05
C GLU A 43 -6.17 13.04 11.38
N LYS A 44 -5.01 12.38 11.49
CA LYS A 44 -3.77 12.83 10.83
C LYS A 44 -3.86 12.81 9.31
N LEU A 45 -4.54 11.82 8.72
CA LEU A 45 -4.76 11.74 7.28
C LEU A 45 -5.72 12.83 6.78
N MET A 46 -6.79 13.11 7.53
CA MET A 46 -7.71 14.21 7.24
C MET A 46 -7.01 15.56 7.32
N ALA A 47 -6.20 15.78 8.36
CA ALA A 47 -5.42 17.01 8.53
C ALA A 47 -4.39 17.23 7.41
N MET A 48 -3.86 16.16 6.83
CA MET A 48 -2.92 16.23 5.70
C MET A 48 -3.60 16.60 4.37
N GLY A 49 -4.93 16.77 4.32
CA GLY A 49 -5.65 17.18 3.10
C GLY A 49 -5.50 16.18 1.96
N PHE A 50 -5.24 14.92 2.30
CA PHE A 50 -4.77 13.90 1.36
C PHE A 50 -5.85 13.45 0.34
N LEU A 51 -7.13 13.57 0.71
CA LEU A 51 -8.25 13.28 -0.18
C LEU A 51 -8.49 14.46 -1.15
N GLY A 52 -7.66 14.61 -2.17
CA GLY A 52 -7.95 15.59 -3.21
C GLY A 52 -6.88 15.87 -4.27
N ASN A 53 -7.25 15.58 -5.52
CA ASN A 53 -6.77 16.18 -6.76
C ASN A 53 -5.34 15.83 -7.25
N SER A 54 -5.21 14.65 -7.85
CA SER A 54 -4.14 14.33 -8.80
C SER A 54 -4.77 13.80 -10.08
N GLY A 55 -4.46 14.43 -11.21
CA GLY A 55 -4.98 14.05 -12.53
C GLY A 55 -4.46 12.71 -13.05
N ASP A 56 -3.40 12.18 -12.45
CA ASP A 56 -2.92 10.82 -12.66
C ASP A 56 -3.21 9.95 -11.43
N VAL A 57 -3.84 8.80 -11.70
CA VAL A 57 -4.34 7.86 -10.69
C VAL A 57 -3.19 7.15 -10.00
N ASP A 58 -2.12 6.81 -10.72
CA ASP A 58 -0.98 6.08 -10.15
C ASP A 58 -0.21 6.97 -9.17
N SER A 59 0.12 8.19 -9.56
CA SER A 59 0.75 9.17 -8.66
C SER A 59 -0.15 9.58 -7.50
N MET A 60 -1.48 9.59 -7.67
CA MET A 60 -2.43 9.76 -6.57
C MET A 60 -2.26 8.64 -5.54
N TRP A 61 -2.30 7.38 -5.98
CA TRP A 61 -2.18 6.21 -5.11
C TRP A 61 -0.81 6.09 -4.44
N ASP A 62 0.26 6.47 -5.14
CA ASP A 62 1.61 6.48 -4.57
C ASP A 62 1.74 7.53 -3.45
N ARG A 63 1.16 8.72 -3.64
CA ARG A 63 1.06 9.71 -2.57
C ARG A 63 0.21 9.18 -1.41
N THR A 64 -0.90 8.48 -1.68
CA THR A 64 -1.75 7.84 -0.64
C THR A 64 -0.96 6.86 0.19
N ALA A 65 -0.24 5.96 -0.47
CA ALA A 65 0.52 4.92 0.17
C ALA A 65 1.69 5.48 0.98
N SER A 66 2.37 6.50 0.45
CA SER A 66 3.46 7.19 1.15
C SER A 66 2.98 7.93 2.40
N CYS A 67 1.87 8.68 2.29
CA CYS A 67 1.24 9.38 3.40
C CYS A 67 0.78 8.43 4.51
N ASN A 68 0.06 7.36 4.14
CA ASN A 68 -0.33 6.31 5.09
C ASN A 68 0.89 5.71 5.81
N ARG A 69 1.95 5.33 5.09
CA ARG A 69 3.17 4.80 5.71
C ARG A 69 3.82 5.79 6.67
N LYS A 70 3.79 7.09 6.38
CA LYS A 70 4.31 8.12 7.27
C LYS A 70 3.47 8.19 8.55
N VAL A 71 2.16 8.37 8.42
CA VAL A 71 1.23 8.44 9.55
C VAL A 71 1.30 7.19 10.42
N THR A 72 1.35 6.01 9.81
CA THR A 72 1.46 4.76 10.57
C THR A 72 2.80 4.62 11.28
N ARG A 73 3.92 5.10 10.71
CA ARG A 73 5.19 5.15 11.44
C ARG A 73 5.13 6.11 12.62
N ASP A 74 4.51 7.27 12.42
CA ASP A 74 4.41 8.30 13.44
C ASP A 74 3.51 7.85 14.62
N VAL A 75 2.42 7.12 14.33
CA VAL A 75 1.48 6.62 15.35
C VAL A 75 1.97 5.33 16.01
N LEU A 76 2.53 4.39 15.24
CA LEU A 76 2.96 3.10 15.77
C LEU A 76 4.43 3.05 16.22
N GLY A 77 5.20 4.12 15.99
CA GLY A 77 6.62 4.18 16.36
C GLY A 77 7.52 3.20 15.62
N ILE A 78 7.08 2.63 14.49
CA ILE A 78 7.84 1.61 13.74
C ILE A 78 8.94 2.30 12.91
N SER A 79 10.13 2.47 13.50
CA SER A 79 11.33 2.82 12.73
C SER A 79 11.77 1.63 11.89
N ARG A 80 12.24 1.88 10.67
CA ARG A 80 12.96 0.86 9.90
C ARG A 80 14.27 0.59 10.66
N GLY A 81 14.55 -0.68 10.96
CA GLY A 81 15.92 -1.15 11.19
C GLY A 81 16.64 -1.28 9.87
#